data_AF-A0A1F8N016-F1
#
_entry.id   AF-A0A1F8N016-F1
#
_cell.length_a   1.000
_cell.length_b   1.000
_cell.length_c   1.000
_cell.angle_alpha   90.00
_cell.angle_beta   90.00
_cell.angle_gamma   90.00
#
_symmetry.space_group_name_H-M   'P 1'
#
loop_
_entity.id
_entity.type
_entity.pdbx_description
1 polymer ?
#
loop_
_entity_poly.entity_id
_entity_poly.type
_entity_poly.pdbx_seq_one_letter_code
_entity_poly.pdbx_strand_id
1 'polypeptide(L)'
;ESGNKAKFEALVKKVSQSTDAGIILISEDIDVLFSARDICADKKPLLYPITKNNIEKAIPLIKKHPAPVGVRAASVEELIPLTTRLKAEKLDDVVLDPGPQNLREGIRDQTFIRRAAIKQSFRPLGYPTIAFPCFTARDGMKEILTASAYLIKYASIVVLSDFDHYTLRPLLTQRLNIFTDPRMPLSVQERLYTVGEPGENSPVLITTNWALTYFIVSGEIESSKVASWLLVKDSEGLGVLTAWAAGKFNGDAIAPFVKRSGVEAKAKTRTLVIPGKVARIKGELEDALPGWQIVVGPREASDIPNFLPGFAAKLRN
;
A
#
# COMPACT_ATOMS: atom_id res chain seq x y z
N GLU A 1 20.15 -23.21 2.46
CA GLU A 1 21.19 -23.04 3.52
C GLU A 1 21.61 -24.34 4.19
N SER A 2 20.68 -25.14 4.75
CA SER A 2 21.05 -26.35 5.50
C SER A 2 21.64 -27.52 4.67
N GLY A 3 21.51 -27.48 3.34
CA GLY A 3 21.90 -28.58 2.44
C GLY A 3 21.14 -29.90 2.67
N ASN A 4 20.10 -29.90 3.52
CA ASN A 4 19.43 -31.11 3.98
C ASN A 4 17.96 -31.10 3.57
N LYS A 5 17.59 -32.07 2.72
CA LYS A 5 16.24 -32.27 2.19
C LYS A 5 15.17 -32.37 3.29
N ALA A 6 15.35 -33.26 4.25
CA ALA A 6 14.37 -33.51 5.30
C ALA A 6 14.13 -32.27 6.18
N LYS A 7 15.19 -31.50 6.48
CA LYS A 7 15.05 -30.23 7.23
C LYS A 7 14.25 -29.19 6.43
N PHE A 8 14.48 -29.10 5.12
CA PHE A 8 13.75 -28.17 4.25
C PHE A 8 12.26 -28.55 4.14
N GLU A 9 11.96 -29.82 3.91
CA GLU A 9 10.58 -30.33 3.85
C GLU A 9 9.81 -30.11 5.17
N ALA A 10 10.45 -30.37 6.30
CA ALA A 10 9.86 -30.11 7.61
C ALA A 10 9.55 -28.62 7.82
N LEU A 11 10.44 -27.72 7.36
CA LEU A 11 10.21 -26.28 7.41
C LEU A 11 9.04 -25.86 6.52
N VAL A 12 8.99 -26.37 5.28
CA VAL A 12 7.91 -26.06 4.33
C VAL A 12 6.56 -26.53 4.87
N LYS A 13 6.50 -27.72 5.47
CA LYS A 13 5.29 -28.23 6.13
C LYS A 13 4.85 -27.32 7.28
N LYS A 14 5.80 -26.90 8.13
CA LYS A 14 5.50 -25.99 9.25
C LYS A 14 4.95 -24.65 8.75
N VAL A 15 5.62 -24.03 7.77
CA VAL A 15 5.23 -22.71 7.25
C VAL A 15 3.89 -22.76 6.53
N SER A 16 3.68 -23.75 5.67
CA SER A 16 2.42 -23.92 4.92
C SER A 16 1.20 -24.09 5.82
N GLN A 17 1.37 -24.68 7.01
CA GLN A 17 0.29 -24.82 8.00
C GLN A 17 0.07 -23.56 8.84
N SER A 18 1.03 -22.63 8.89
CA SER A 18 0.97 -21.43 9.75
C SER A 18 0.55 -20.15 9.04
N THR A 19 0.45 -20.14 7.71
CA THR A 19 0.13 -18.92 6.95
C THR A 19 -0.69 -19.21 5.70
N ASP A 20 -1.60 -18.30 5.36
CA ASP A 20 -2.33 -18.30 4.08
C ASP A 20 -1.64 -17.48 2.98
N ALA A 21 -0.48 -16.89 3.28
CA ALA A 21 0.30 -16.14 2.31
C ALA A 21 0.87 -17.06 1.20
N GLY A 22 1.16 -16.46 0.05
CA GLY A 22 1.90 -17.13 -1.03
C GLY A 22 3.31 -17.54 -0.60
N ILE A 23 3.78 -18.67 -1.11
CA ILE A 23 5.07 -19.27 -0.73
C ILE A 23 6.05 -19.22 -1.90
N ILE A 24 7.29 -18.80 -1.64
CA ILE A 24 8.41 -18.92 -2.57
C ILE A 24 9.34 -20.00 -2.03
N LEU A 25 9.54 -21.07 -2.78
CA LEU A 25 10.48 -22.15 -2.44
C LEU A 25 11.82 -21.86 -3.12
N ILE A 26 12.88 -21.74 -2.31
CA ILE A 26 14.22 -21.38 -2.78
C ILE A 26 15.19 -22.56 -2.55
N SER A 27 15.57 -23.25 -3.62
CA SER A 27 16.55 -24.35 -3.59
C SER A 27 17.20 -24.55 -4.96
N GLU A 28 18.53 -24.67 -5.01
CA GLU A 28 19.25 -25.01 -6.25
C GLU A 28 19.13 -26.51 -6.61
N ASP A 29 18.84 -27.35 -5.62
CA ASP A 29 18.55 -28.77 -5.81
C ASP A 29 17.10 -28.94 -6.26
N ILE A 30 16.92 -29.44 -7.49
CA ILE A 30 15.63 -29.70 -8.14
C ILE A 30 14.84 -30.76 -7.38
N ASP A 31 15.48 -31.83 -6.92
CA ASP A 31 14.76 -32.92 -6.26
C ASP A 31 14.21 -32.47 -4.91
N VAL A 32 14.93 -31.59 -4.22
CA VAL A 32 14.45 -30.93 -2.98
C VAL A 32 13.33 -29.94 -3.30
N LEU A 33 13.48 -29.14 -4.36
CA LEU A 33 12.52 -28.09 -4.73
C LEU A 33 11.15 -28.67 -5.09
N PHE A 34 11.11 -29.73 -5.90
CA PHE A 34 9.84 -30.37 -6.30
C PHE A 34 9.23 -31.23 -5.20
N SER A 35 10.05 -31.88 -4.36
CA SER A 35 9.54 -32.59 -3.19
C SER A 35 8.87 -31.62 -2.21
N ALA A 36 9.47 -30.45 -1.98
CA ALA A 36 8.86 -29.39 -1.20
C ALA A 36 7.59 -28.80 -1.85
N ARG A 37 7.55 -28.68 -3.18
CA ARG A 37 6.35 -28.26 -3.92
C ARG A 37 5.18 -29.18 -3.65
N ASP A 38 5.40 -30.49 -3.64
CA ASP A 38 4.34 -31.47 -3.42
C ASP A 38 3.70 -31.35 -2.02
N ILE A 39 4.45 -30.87 -1.01
CA ILE A 39 3.96 -30.64 0.36
C ILE A 39 2.96 -29.49 0.44
N CYS A 40 3.12 -28.44 -0.37
CA CYS A 40 2.27 -27.24 -0.36
C CYS A 40 1.67 -26.93 -1.73
N ALA A 41 1.39 -27.99 -2.51
CA ALA A 41 0.90 -27.88 -3.89
C ALA A 41 -0.45 -27.13 -3.99
N ASP A 42 -1.28 -27.24 -2.95
CA ASP A 42 -2.53 -26.51 -2.79
C ASP A 42 -2.35 -24.99 -2.83
N LYS A 43 -1.19 -24.48 -2.37
CA LYS A 43 -0.87 -23.04 -2.34
C LYS A 43 -0.18 -22.52 -3.60
N LYS A 44 0.07 -23.38 -4.59
CA LYS A 44 0.74 -23.04 -5.86
C LYS A 44 2.03 -22.21 -5.66
N PRO A 45 3.05 -22.75 -4.96
CA PRO A 45 4.25 -22.01 -4.61
C PRO A 45 5.06 -21.60 -5.84
N LEU A 46 5.77 -20.48 -5.75
CA LEU A 46 6.78 -20.07 -6.74
C LEU A 46 8.05 -20.89 -6.54
N LEU A 47 8.45 -21.64 -7.57
CA LEU A 47 9.67 -22.47 -7.56
C LEU A 47 10.86 -21.65 -8.05
N TYR A 48 11.92 -21.53 -7.24
CA TYR A 48 13.09 -20.73 -7.59
C TYR A 48 14.40 -21.37 -7.07
N PRO A 49 15.53 -21.25 -7.81
CA PRO A 49 15.67 -20.73 -9.17
C PRO A 49 15.65 -21.83 -10.23
N ILE A 50 14.95 -21.59 -11.35
CA ILE A 50 15.13 -22.32 -12.60
C ILE A 50 16.21 -21.60 -13.43
N THR A 51 17.23 -22.33 -13.85
CA THR A 51 18.42 -21.82 -14.56
C THR A 51 18.71 -22.67 -15.78
N LYS A 52 19.67 -22.24 -16.61
CA LYS A 52 20.16 -23.01 -17.78
C LYS A 52 20.58 -24.43 -17.43
N ASN A 53 21.09 -24.67 -16.22
CA ASN A 53 21.64 -25.96 -15.81
C ASN A 53 20.55 -26.97 -15.40
N ASN A 54 19.36 -26.50 -15.04
CA ASN A 54 18.33 -27.34 -14.42
C ASN A 54 16.97 -27.33 -15.16
N ILE A 55 16.79 -26.43 -16.13
CA ILE A 55 15.53 -26.25 -16.88
C ILE A 55 15.01 -27.55 -17.53
N GLU A 56 15.88 -28.34 -18.16
CA GLU A 56 15.46 -29.58 -18.84
C GLU A 56 14.95 -30.65 -17.87
N LYS A 57 15.47 -30.67 -16.63
CA LYS A 57 14.95 -31.54 -15.57
C LYS A 57 13.65 -31.00 -14.96
N ALA A 58 13.51 -29.68 -14.89
CA ALA A 58 12.36 -29.02 -14.27
C ALA A 58 11.10 -29.12 -15.14
N ILE A 59 11.20 -28.92 -16.46
CA ILE A 59 10.06 -28.93 -17.40
C ILE A 59 9.10 -30.12 -17.20
N PRO A 60 9.56 -31.39 -17.24
CA PRO A 60 8.66 -32.53 -17.08
C PRO A 60 7.99 -32.57 -15.70
N LEU A 61 8.66 -32.09 -14.64
CA LEU A 61 8.13 -32.06 -13.27
C LEU A 61 7.08 -30.96 -13.08
N ILE A 62 7.26 -29.81 -13.75
CA ILE A 62 6.28 -28.71 -13.77
C ILE A 62 5.04 -29.15 -14.55
N LYS A 63 5.21 -29.83 -15.69
CA LYS A 63 4.07 -30.32 -16.48
C LYS A 63 3.18 -31.31 -15.74
N LYS A 64 3.76 -32.16 -14.88
CA LYS A 64 2.99 -33.11 -14.06
C LYS A 64 2.08 -32.39 -13.07
N HIS A 65 2.57 -31.31 -12.46
CA HIS A 65 1.87 -30.54 -11.44
C HIS A 65 2.21 -29.05 -11.63
N PRO A 66 1.34 -28.29 -12.32
CA PRO A 66 1.64 -26.90 -12.68
C PRO A 66 1.93 -26.02 -11.46
N ALA A 67 3.02 -25.26 -11.52
CA ALA A 67 3.41 -24.28 -10.50
C ALA A 67 4.18 -23.13 -11.18
N PRO A 68 4.04 -21.88 -10.69
CA PRO A 68 4.82 -20.76 -11.22
C PRO A 68 6.31 -20.96 -10.95
N VAL A 69 7.15 -20.48 -11.87
CA VAL A 69 8.62 -20.63 -11.80
C VAL A 69 9.35 -19.30 -11.89
N GLY A 70 10.34 -19.12 -11.02
CA GLY A 70 11.27 -18.01 -11.06
C GLY A 70 12.52 -18.39 -11.83
N VAL A 71 12.76 -17.73 -12.96
CA VAL A 71 13.89 -17.99 -13.86
C VAL A 71 15.02 -17.03 -13.55
N ARG A 72 16.19 -17.57 -13.21
CA ARG A 72 17.41 -16.81 -12.91
C ARG A 72 18.46 -17.00 -13.99
N ALA A 73 19.04 -15.89 -14.44
CA ALA A 73 20.20 -15.87 -15.34
C ALA A 73 21.27 -14.87 -14.87
N ALA A 74 22.40 -14.78 -15.56
CA ALA A 74 23.46 -13.82 -15.24
C ALA A 74 23.29 -12.45 -15.95
N SER A 75 22.37 -12.36 -16.92
CA SER A 75 22.03 -11.12 -17.60
C SER A 75 20.62 -11.16 -18.20
N VAL A 76 20.14 -10.01 -18.70
CA VAL A 76 18.85 -9.92 -19.39
C VAL A 76 18.82 -10.75 -20.67
N GLU A 77 19.93 -10.79 -21.41
CA GLU A 77 20.07 -11.55 -22.65
C GLU A 77 19.97 -13.06 -22.40
N GLU A 78 20.55 -13.53 -21.29
CA GLU A 78 20.52 -14.93 -20.91
C GLU A 78 19.14 -15.42 -20.42
N LEU A 79 18.23 -14.51 -20.06
CA LEU A 79 16.84 -14.86 -19.75
C LEU A 79 16.06 -15.31 -20.99
N ILE A 80 16.37 -14.74 -22.16
CA ILE A 80 15.66 -14.96 -23.42
C ILE A 80 15.60 -16.45 -23.83
N PRO A 81 16.72 -17.20 -23.86
CA PRO A 81 16.65 -18.62 -24.20
C PRO A 81 15.85 -19.43 -23.17
N LEU A 82 15.90 -19.06 -21.89
CA LEU A 82 15.16 -19.76 -20.83
C LEU A 82 13.65 -19.57 -20.97
N THR A 83 13.20 -18.33 -21.15
CA THR A 83 11.77 -18.03 -21.31
C THR A 83 11.23 -18.57 -22.63
N THR A 84 12.02 -18.53 -23.70
CA THR A 84 11.66 -19.13 -24.99
C THR A 84 11.49 -20.64 -24.88
N ARG A 85 12.41 -21.31 -24.16
CA ARG A 85 12.34 -22.76 -23.91
C ARG A 85 11.10 -23.14 -23.11
N LEU A 86 10.79 -22.42 -22.02
CA LEU A 86 9.57 -22.66 -21.22
C LEU A 86 8.30 -22.42 -22.04
N LYS A 87 8.28 -21.35 -22.86
CA LYS A 87 7.15 -21.03 -23.73
C LYS A 87 6.91 -22.10 -24.80
N ALA A 88 7.96 -22.68 -25.38
CA ALA A 88 7.84 -23.79 -26.32
C ALA A 88 7.13 -25.00 -25.70
N GLU A 89 7.25 -25.16 -24.38
CA GLU A 89 6.60 -26.22 -23.60
C GLU A 89 5.23 -25.79 -23.03
N LYS A 90 4.73 -24.61 -23.42
CA LYS A 90 3.48 -24.00 -22.95
C LYS A 90 3.46 -23.70 -21.45
N LEU A 91 4.62 -23.37 -20.88
CA LEU A 91 4.77 -22.93 -19.49
C LEU A 91 4.92 -21.40 -19.47
N ASP A 92 3.82 -20.69 -19.21
CA ASP A 92 3.78 -19.22 -19.21
C ASP A 92 3.75 -18.59 -17.81
N ASP A 93 3.59 -19.37 -16.73
CA ASP A 93 3.64 -18.87 -15.35
C ASP A 93 5.09 -18.65 -14.89
N VAL A 94 5.69 -17.57 -15.38
CA VAL A 94 7.12 -17.27 -15.21
C VAL A 94 7.32 -15.92 -14.53
N VAL A 95 8.32 -15.85 -13.65
CA VAL A 95 8.86 -14.61 -13.07
C VAL A 95 10.35 -14.52 -13.38
N LEU A 96 10.84 -13.34 -13.76
CA LEU A 96 12.21 -13.14 -14.23
C LEU A 96 13.13 -12.58 -13.15
N ASP A 97 14.33 -13.13 -13.05
CA ASP A 97 15.43 -12.62 -12.24
C ASP A 97 16.69 -12.47 -13.11
N PRO A 98 17.10 -11.23 -13.48
CA PRO A 98 18.30 -11.00 -14.28
C PRO A 98 19.61 -11.20 -13.50
N GLY A 99 19.55 -11.52 -12.19
CA GLY A 99 20.72 -11.80 -11.36
C GLY A 99 21.68 -10.62 -11.14
N PRO A 100 21.20 -9.39 -10.87
CA PRO A 100 22.06 -8.22 -10.77
C PRO A 100 23.02 -8.31 -9.58
N GLN A 101 24.28 -7.89 -9.76
CA GLN A 101 25.27 -7.92 -8.68
C GLN A 101 25.19 -6.69 -7.76
N ASN A 102 24.61 -5.60 -8.25
CA ASN A 102 24.45 -4.35 -7.51
C ASN A 102 23.19 -3.60 -7.94
N LEU A 103 22.83 -2.56 -7.18
CA LEU A 103 21.63 -1.77 -7.42
C LEU A 103 21.61 -1.09 -8.80
N ARG A 104 22.76 -0.64 -9.30
CA ARG A 104 22.85 0.03 -10.61
C ARG A 104 22.46 -0.92 -11.74
N GLU A 105 23.00 -2.14 -11.72
CA GLU A 105 22.63 -3.20 -12.64
C GLU A 105 21.15 -3.57 -12.48
N GLY A 106 20.67 -3.74 -11.24
CA GLY A 106 19.28 -4.05 -10.98
C GLY A 106 18.31 -3.03 -11.59
N ILE A 107 18.56 -1.73 -11.41
CA ILE A 107 17.73 -0.67 -12.01
C ILE A 107 17.80 -0.70 -13.54
N ARG A 108 19.00 -0.87 -14.10
CA ARG A 108 19.22 -0.97 -15.56
C ARG A 108 18.41 -2.13 -16.13
N ASP A 109 18.54 -3.31 -15.55
CA ASP A 109 17.98 -4.55 -16.05
C ASP A 109 16.44 -4.54 -15.95
N GLN A 110 15.89 -4.10 -14.82
CA GLN A 110 14.44 -3.90 -14.66
C GLN A 110 13.89 -2.91 -15.71
N THR A 111 14.61 -1.82 -15.96
CA THR A 111 14.21 -0.82 -16.96
C THR A 111 14.24 -1.40 -18.38
N PHE A 112 15.27 -2.18 -18.72
CA PHE A 112 15.39 -2.82 -20.03
C PHE A 112 14.31 -3.87 -20.25
N ILE A 113 14.07 -4.75 -19.28
CA ILE A 113 12.99 -5.75 -19.33
C ILE A 113 11.64 -5.05 -19.58
N ARG A 114 11.30 -4.05 -18.74
CA ARG A 114 10.02 -3.35 -18.87
C ARG A 114 9.87 -2.62 -20.21
N ARG A 115 10.93 -1.94 -20.67
CA ARG A 115 10.91 -1.21 -21.94
C ARG A 115 10.83 -2.15 -23.14
N ALA A 116 11.56 -3.26 -23.14
CA ALA A 116 11.50 -4.25 -24.21
C ALA A 116 10.10 -4.86 -24.30
N ALA A 117 9.53 -5.27 -23.16
CA ALA A 117 8.19 -5.83 -23.09
C ALA A 117 7.11 -4.87 -23.61
N ILE A 118 7.13 -3.59 -23.21
CA ILE A 118 6.08 -2.62 -23.56
C ILE A 118 6.33 -1.94 -24.90
N LYS A 119 7.51 -1.35 -25.11
CA LYS A 119 7.77 -0.51 -26.29
C LYS A 119 8.09 -1.32 -27.54
N GLN A 120 8.72 -2.48 -27.38
CA GLN A 120 9.11 -3.33 -28.51
C GLN A 120 8.22 -4.57 -28.64
N SER A 121 7.24 -4.73 -27.75
CA SER A 121 6.42 -5.95 -27.67
C SER A 121 7.25 -7.24 -27.60
N PHE A 122 8.43 -7.17 -26.98
CA PHE A 122 9.38 -8.27 -26.94
C PHE A 122 8.94 -9.34 -25.94
N ARG A 123 8.15 -10.29 -26.45
CA ARG A 123 7.47 -11.34 -25.66
C ARG A 123 8.39 -12.16 -24.74
N PRO A 124 9.64 -12.52 -25.08
CA PRO A 124 10.50 -13.29 -24.19
C PRO A 124 10.80 -12.62 -22.84
N LEU A 125 10.65 -11.29 -22.74
CA LEU A 125 10.80 -10.53 -21.50
C LEU A 125 9.45 -10.00 -20.97
N GLY A 126 8.33 -10.46 -21.52
CA GLY A 126 6.98 -10.01 -21.22
C GLY A 126 6.39 -10.57 -19.92
N TYR A 127 7.22 -10.85 -18.92
CA TYR A 127 6.83 -11.49 -17.67
C TYR A 127 7.14 -10.56 -16.47
N PRO A 128 6.46 -10.73 -15.32
CA PRO A 128 6.81 -10.05 -14.07
C PRO A 128 8.25 -10.36 -13.66
N THR A 129 8.83 -9.50 -12.81
CA THR A 129 10.20 -9.67 -12.31
C THR A 129 10.23 -9.83 -10.79
N ILE A 130 11.21 -10.57 -10.30
CA ILE A 130 11.53 -10.74 -8.88
C ILE A 130 12.90 -10.13 -8.57
N ALA A 131 13.02 -9.48 -7.42
CA ALA A 131 14.27 -8.89 -6.95
C ALA A 131 14.59 -9.35 -5.53
N PHE A 132 15.87 -9.56 -5.24
CA PHE A 132 16.38 -10.01 -3.94
C PHE A 132 17.34 -8.99 -3.31
N PRO A 133 16.84 -7.85 -2.79
CA PRO A 133 17.62 -6.97 -1.92
C PRO A 133 18.38 -7.72 -0.83
N CYS A 134 17.76 -8.74 -0.22
CA CYS A 134 18.32 -9.57 0.83
C CYS A 134 19.64 -10.29 0.45
N PHE A 135 19.88 -10.53 -0.84
CA PHE A 135 21.12 -11.17 -1.32
C PHE A 135 22.18 -10.17 -1.77
N THR A 136 21.79 -8.94 -2.10
CA THR A 136 22.67 -7.92 -2.68
C THR A 136 23.11 -6.86 -1.67
N ALA A 137 22.31 -6.63 -0.62
CA ALA A 137 22.61 -5.70 0.47
C ALA A 137 22.71 -6.47 1.79
N ARG A 138 23.86 -6.39 2.46
CA ARG A 138 24.13 -7.08 3.75
C ARG A 138 23.76 -6.26 4.99
N ASP A 139 23.34 -5.01 4.80
CA ASP A 139 22.97 -4.08 5.86
C ASP A 139 21.47 -3.78 5.74
N GLY A 140 20.71 -3.95 6.82
CA GLY A 140 19.25 -3.82 6.81
C GLY A 140 18.77 -2.48 6.24
N MET A 141 19.48 -1.39 6.51
CA MET A 141 19.14 -0.09 5.91
C MET A 141 19.37 -0.07 4.39
N LYS A 142 20.50 -0.62 3.92
CA LYS A 142 20.79 -0.71 2.47
C LYS A 142 19.82 -1.64 1.76
N GLU A 143 19.38 -2.71 2.42
CA GLU A 143 18.39 -3.63 1.89
C GLU A 143 17.07 -2.90 1.62
N ILE A 144 16.59 -2.12 2.59
CA ILE A 144 15.33 -1.40 2.49
C ILE A 144 15.41 -0.27 1.45
N LEU A 145 16.54 0.43 1.36
CA LEU A 145 16.77 1.42 0.30
C LEU A 145 16.81 0.77 -1.10
N THR A 146 17.40 -0.42 -1.21
CA THR A 146 17.44 -1.19 -2.46
C THR A 146 16.04 -1.69 -2.83
N ALA A 147 15.26 -2.18 -1.87
CA ALA A 147 13.87 -2.57 -2.04
C ALA A 147 13.00 -1.38 -2.50
N SER A 148 13.18 -0.21 -1.87
CA SER A 148 12.53 1.05 -2.24
C SER A 148 12.79 1.43 -3.70
N ALA A 149 14.03 1.27 -4.16
CA ALA A 149 14.39 1.53 -5.55
C ALA A 149 13.70 0.53 -6.50
N TYR A 150 13.66 -0.76 -6.15
CA TYR A 150 12.99 -1.78 -6.95
C TYR A 150 11.48 -1.59 -7.05
N LEU A 151 10.82 -1.10 -5.98
CA LEU A 151 9.39 -0.74 -6.03
C LEU A 151 9.09 0.32 -7.09
N ILE A 152 9.95 1.35 -7.21
CA ILE A 152 9.79 2.40 -8.22
C ILE A 152 10.23 1.90 -9.61
N LYS A 153 11.18 0.95 -9.64
CA LYS A 153 11.79 0.41 -10.86
C LYS A 153 11.27 -0.99 -11.17
N TYR A 154 9.95 -1.08 -11.36
CA TYR A 154 9.25 -2.15 -12.08
C TYR A 154 9.33 -3.57 -11.51
N ALA A 155 10.00 -3.79 -10.37
CA ALA A 155 10.02 -5.08 -9.72
C ALA A 155 8.60 -5.46 -9.27
N SER A 156 8.16 -6.66 -9.62
CA SER A 156 6.81 -7.13 -9.28
C SER A 156 6.80 -7.86 -7.94
N ILE A 157 7.88 -8.58 -7.62
CA ILE A 157 8.11 -9.23 -6.34
C ILE A 157 9.45 -8.73 -5.78
N VAL A 158 9.47 -8.35 -4.51
CA VAL A 158 10.69 -7.93 -3.79
C VAL A 158 10.80 -8.79 -2.54
N VAL A 159 11.91 -9.52 -2.40
CA VAL A 159 12.15 -10.43 -1.29
C VAL A 159 13.09 -9.78 -0.28
N LEU A 160 12.64 -9.74 0.98
CA LEU A 160 13.36 -9.16 2.11
C LEU A 160 13.83 -10.26 3.07
N SER A 161 14.90 -10.00 3.81
CA SER A 161 15.46 -10.87 4.85
C SER A 161 14.74 -10.71 6.20
N ASP A 162 14.22 -9.51 6.46
CA ASP A 162 13.57 -9.13 7.72
C ASP A 162 12.33 -8.27 7.47
N PHE A 163 11.42 -8.28 8.44
CA PHE A 163 10.16 -7.55 8.45
C PHE A 163 10.02 -6.64 9.67
N ASP A 164 11.12 -6.04 10.13
CA ASP A 164 11.08 -5.03 11.19
C ASP A 164 10.04 -3.93 10.89
N HIS A 165 9.28 -3.57 11.91
CA HIS A 165 8.14 -2.67 11.77
C HIS A 165 8.54 -1.27 11.28
N TYR A 166 9.68 -0.75 11.76
CA TYR A 166 10.12 0.61 11.47
C TYR A 166 10.63 0.75 10.04
N THR A 167 11.20 -0.32 9.48
CA THR A 167 11.69 -0.33 8.10
C THR A 167 10.61 -0.73 7.09
N LEU A 168 9.72 -1.65 7.45
CA LEU A 168 8.66 -2.15 6.59
C LEU A 168 7.56 -1.11 6.35
N ARG A 169 7.18 -0.34 7.38
CA ARG A 169 6.10 0.66 7.27
C ARG A 169 6.37 1.74 6.21
N PRO A 170 7.55 2.38 6.15
CA PRO A 170 7.91 3.29 5.06
C PRO A 170 7.82 2.62 3.68
N LEU A 171 8.30 1.38 3.54
CA LEU A 171 8.29 0.65 2.27
C LEU A 171 6.86 0.36 1.78
N LEU A 172 5.97 -0.06 2.69
CA LEU A 172 4.55 -0.27 2.39
C LEU A 172 3.83 1.04 2.06
N THR A 173 4.17 2.14 2.74
CA THR A 173 3.64 3.48 2.45
C THR A 173 4.07 3.94 1.05
N GLN A 174 5.35 3.75 0.70
CA GLN A 174 5.86 4.06 -0.63
C GLN A 174 5.14 3.21 -1.70
N ARG A 175 4.95 1.91 -1.46
CA ARG A 175 4.19 1.05 -2.38
C ARG A 175 2.78 1.58 -2.60
N LEU A 176 2.06 1.93 -1.53
CA LEU A 176 0.74 2.54 -1.63
C LEU A 176 0.77 3.80 -2.51
N ASN A 177 1.72 4.70 -2.27
CA ASN A 177 1.83 5.96 -3.01
C ASN A 177 2.14 5.75 -4.50
N ILE A 178 3.08 4.86 -4.83
CA ILE A 178 3.50 4.61 -6.22
C ILE A 178 2.41 3.90 -7.04
N PHE A 179 1.64 3.01 -6.42
CA PHE A 179 0.63 2.20 -7.10
C PHE A 179 -0.81 2.75 -6.99
N THR A 180 -0.99 3.94 -6.42
CA THR A 180 -2.28 4.65 -6.44
C THR A 180 -2.54 5.25 -7.82
N ASP A 181 -3.77 5.13 -8.35
CA ASP A 181 -4.13 5.73 -9.64
C ASP A 181 -4.00 7.26 -9.56
N PRO A 182 -3.09 7.90 -10.33
CA PRO A 182 -2.87 9.33 -10.24
C PRO A 182 -4.05 10.17 -10.75
N ARG A 183 -5.02 9.56 -11.44
CA ARG A 183 -6.21 10.25 -11.98
C ARG A 183 -7.38 10.25 -11.01
N MET A 184 -7.39 9.33 -10.05
CA MET A 184 -8.48 9.16 -9.10
C MET A 184 -7.98 9.40 -7.68
N PRO A 185 -8.28 10.57 -7.08
CA PRO A 185 -8.00 10.79 -5.69
C PRO A 185 -8.70 9.73 -4.83
N LEU A 186 -7.95 9.09 -3.93
CA LEU A 186 -8.54 8.25 -2.90
C LEU A 186 -9.47 9.13 -2.06
N SER A 187 -10.76 8.85 -2.10
CA SER A 187 -11.79 9.62 -1.44
C SER A 187 -12.63 8.76 -0.50
N VAL A 188 -13.21 9.42 0.48
CA VAL A 188 -14.14 8.86 1.45
C VAL A 188 -15.53 9.36 1.10
N GLN A 189 -16.58 8.62 1.49
CA GLN A 189 -17.94 9.03 1.18
C GLN A 189 -18.30 10.31 1.96
N GLU A 190 -18.99 11.27 1.33
CA GLU A 190 -19.55 12.41 2.05
C GLU A 190 -20.67 11.94 2.98
N ARG A 191 -20.45 12.06 4.29
CA ARG A 191 -21.45 11.80 5.32
C ARG A 191 -20.97 12.31 6.68
N LEU A 192 -21.86 12.20 7.67
CA LEU A 192 -21.53 12.35 9.07
C LEU A 192 -20.90 11.04 9.59
N TYR A 193 -19.65 11.11 10.04
CA TYR A 193 -18.93 10.03 10.70
C TYR A 193 -18.93 10.23 12.22
N THR A 194 -18.79 9.13 12.95
CA THR A 194 -18.60 9.10 14.40
C THR A 194 -17.17 8.67 14.70
N VAL A 195 -16.49 9.41 15.57
CA VAL A 195 -15.22 8.98 16.15
C VAL A 195 -15.46 8.75 17.65
N GLY A 196 -15.27 7.51 18.11
CA GLY A 196 -15.77 7.06 19.41
C GLY A 196 -17.29 6.99 19.45
N GLU A 197 -17.87 7.26 20.62
CA GLU A 197 -19.32 7.27 20.87
C GLU A 197 -19.81 8.70 21.18
N PRO A 198 -19.98 9.56 20.16
CA PRO A 198 -20.36 10.95 20.41
C PRO A 198 -21.81 11.07 20.88
N GLY A 199 -22.03 11.94 21.86
CA GLY A 199 -23.34 12.27 22.41
C GLY A 199 -23.86 13.62 21.90
N GLU A 200 -24.96 14.10 22.50
CA GLU A 200 -25.59 15.37 22.13
C GLU A 200 -24.71 16.60 22.40
N ASN A 201 -23.80 16.49 23.37
CA ASN A 201 -22.88 17.57 23.77
C ASN A 201 -21.47 17.39 23.18
N SER A 202 -21.30 16.45 22.26
CA SER A 202 -20.00 16.21 21.60
C SER A 202 -19.66 17.33 20.60
N PRO A 203 -18.37 17.63 20.40
CA PRO A 203 -17.94 18.60 19.40
C PRO A 203 -18.24 18.09 17.98
N VAL A 204 -18.54 19.03 17.08
CA VAL A 204 -18.72 18.78 15.65
C VAL A 204 -17.53 19.39 14.90
N LEU A 205 -16.80 18.57 14.18
CA LEU A 205 -15.68 18.99 13.33
C LEU A 205 -16.05 18.78 11.87
N ILE A 206 -15.49 19.59 10.97
CA ILE A 206 -15.60 19.38 9.52
C ILE A 206 -14.25 19.25 8.85
N THR A 207 -14.19 18.36 7.86
CA THR A 207 -13.03 18.15 6.99
C THR A 207 -13.47 17.80 5.57
N THR A 208 -12.52 17.62 4.66
CA THR A 208 -12.79 17.19 3.28
C THR A 208 -12.76 15.67 3.12
N ASN A 209 -13.28 15.17 2.00
CA ASN A 209 -13.34 13.75 1.71
C ASN A 209 -12.08 13.16 1.07
N TRP A 210 -10.98 13.91 0.98
CA TRP A 210 -9.71 13.29 0.59
C TRP A 210 -9.27 12.29 1.65
N ALA A 211 -9.06 11.03 1.26
CA ALA A 211 -8.84 9.93 2.20
C ALA A 211 -7.69 10.21 3.18
N LEU A 212 -6.58 10.78 2.71
CA LEU A 212 -5.47 11.11 3.58
C LEU A 212 -5.84 12.17 4.63
N THR A 213 -6.58 13.21 4.23
CA THR A 213 -7.06 14.23 5.16
C THR A 213 -8.05 13.63 6.17
N TYR A 214 -8.98 12.80 5.72
CA TYR A 214 -9.94 12.12 6.59
C TYR A 214 -9.25 11.23 7.62
N PHE A 215 -8.34 10.35 7.20
CA PHE A 215 -7.67 9.41 8.11
C PHE A 215 -6.75 10.11 9.11
N ILE A 216 -6.08 11.20 8.69
CA ILE A 216 -5.29 12.02 9.61
C ILE A 216 -6.21 12.67 10.65
N VAL A 217 -7.28 13.36 10.23
CA VAL A 217 -8.17 14.06 11.15
C VAL A 217 -8.91 13.09 12.08
N SER A 218 -9.47 12.00 11.55
CA SER A 218 -10.17 11.00 12.36
C SER A 218 -9.24 10.30 13.35
N GLY A 219 -8.01 9.95 12.94
CA GLY A 219 -7.02 9.36 13.84
C GLY A 219 -6.59 10.32 14.96
N GLU A 220 -6.46 11.62 14.69
CA GLU A 220 -6.11 12.59 15.72
C GLU A 220 -7.28 12.96 16.64
N ILE A 221 -8.52 12.87 16.14
CA ILE A 221 -9.70 12.92 17.02
C ILE A 221 -9.71 11.70 17.95
N GLU A 222 -9.43 10.50 17.42
CA GLU A 222 -9.37 9.28 18.24
C GLU A 222 -8.26 9.35 19.29
N SER A 223 -7.06 9.82 18.92
CA SER A 223 -5.93 9.98 19.83
C SER A 223 -6.20 11.02 20.94
N SER A 224 -7.06 12.01 20.68
CA SER A 224 -7.53 12.98 21.69
C SER A 224 -8.38 12.36 22.80
N LYS A 225 -8.91 11.15 22.59
CA LYS A 225 -9.88 10.47 23.48
C LYS A 225 -11.18 11.26 23.70
N VAL A 226 -11.51 12.19 22.79
CA VAL A 226 -12.76 12.97 22.81
C VAL A 226 -13.69 12.46 21.73
N ALA A 227 -14.80 11.83 22.13
CA ALA A 227 -15.81 11.36 21.21
C ALA A 227 -16.46 12.54 20.46
N SER A 228 -16.40 12.51 19.13
CA SER A 228 -16.72 13.66 18.28
C SER A 228 -17.51 13.28 17.03
N TRP A 229 -18.31 14.22 16.55
CA TRP A 229 -18.98 14.16 15.25
C TRP A 229 -18.03 14.70 14.17
N LEU A 230 -17.80 13.95 13.09
CA LEU A 230 -16.94 14.37 11.98
C LEU A 230 -17.74 14.47 10.68
N LEU A 231 -17.96 15.69 10.23
CA LEU A 231 -18.53 16.00 8.93
C LEU A 231 -17.45 15.88 7.86
N VAL A 232 -17.64 14.96 6.91
CA VAL A 232 -16.72 14.78 5.78
C VAL A 232 -17.41 15.30 4.52
N LYS A 233 -17.01 16.50 4.07
CA LYS A 233 -17.59 17.16 2.89
C LYS A 233 -16.92 16.66 1.62
N ASP A 234 -17.71 16.31 0.60
CA ASP A 234 -17.20 15.99 -0.73
C ASP A 234 -16.54 17.23 -1.35
N SER A 235 -15.26 17.11 -1.64
CA SER A 235 -14.46 18.11 -2.35
C SER A 235 -13.82 17.51 -3.61
N GLU A 236 -14.40 16.42 -4.14
CA GLU A 236 -13.84 15.61 -5.22
C GLU A 236 -12.48 15.00 -4.84
N GLY A 237 -12.34 14.62 -3.57
CA GLY A 237 -11.11 14.04 -3.05
C GLY A 237 -9.94 15.02 -2.96
N LEU A 238 -10.22 16.33 -2.89
CA LEU A 238 -9.21 17.36 -2.68
C LEU A 238 -8.97 17.61 -1.18
N GLY A 239 -7.71 17.84 -0.79
CA GLY A 239 -7.37 18.27 0.58
C GLY A 239 -7.93 19.66 0.90
N VAL A 240 -8.00 20.00 2.19
CA VAL A 240 -8.65 21.22 2.69
C VAL A 240 -8.27 22.50 1.93
N LEU A 241 -6.96 22.79 1.82
CA LEU A 241 -6.49 24.01 1.17
C LEU A 241 -6.76 24.02 -0.33
N THR A 242 -6.57 22.89 -1.01
CA THR A 242 -6.82 22.75 -2.44
C THR A 242 -8.31 22.89 -2.75
N ALA A 243 -9.17 22.27 -1.93
CA ALA A 243 -10.61 22.37 -2.04
C ALA A 243 -11.10 23.81 -1.82
N TRP A 244 -10.56 24.50 -0.82
CA TRP A 244 -10.85 25.91 -0.58
C TRP A 244 -10.42 26.80 -1.76
N ALA A 245 -9.20 26.63 -2.27
CA ALA A 245 -8.70 27.38 -3.42
C ALA A 245 -9.52 27.09 -4.70
N ALA A 246 -10.06 25.88 -4.85
CA ALA A 246 -10.94 25.50 -5.95
C ALA A 246 -12.42 25.90 -5.75
N GLY A 247 -12.76 26.60 -4.65
CA GLY A 247 -14.14 27.01 -4.35
C GLY A 247 -15.07 25.86 -3.95
N LYS A 248 -14.54 24.68 -3.61
CA LYS A 248 -15.30 23.48 -3.22
C LYS A 248 -15.41 23.30 -1.71
N PHE A 249 -14.77 24.18 -0.93
CA PHE A 249 -14.78 24.15 0.53
C PHE A 249 -14.90 25.57 1.09
N ASN A 250 -16.12 26.11 1.01
CA ASN A 250 -16.54 27.44 1.45
C ASN A 250 -17.90 27.36 2.16
N GLY A 251 -18.43 28.49 2.61
CA GLY A 251 -19.71 28.57 3.31
C GLY A 251 -20.87 28.03 2.49
N ASP A 252 -20.94 28.40 1.21
CA ASP A 252 -21.98 27.93 0.28
C ASP A 252 -21.97 26.41 0.07
N ALA A 253 -20.80 25.76 0.09
CA ALA A 253 -20.71 24.31 -0.06
C ALA A 253 -20.96 23.57 1.25
N ILE A 254 -20.49 24.11 2.38
CA ILE A 254 -20.54 23.48 3.70
C ILE A 254 -21.91 23.63 4.35
N ALA A 255 -22.55 24.79 4.28
CA ALA A 255 -23.79 25.04 4.98
C ALA A 255 -24.94 24.12 4.54
N PRO A 256 -25.16 23.86 3.23
CA PRO A 256 -26.14 22.87 2.79
C PRO A 256 -25.77 21.45 3.24
N PHE A 257 -24.48 21.15 3.40
CA PHE A 257 -24.03 19.84 3.88
C PHE A 257 -24.37 19.64 5.35
N VAL A 258 -24.09 20.64 6.19
CA VAL A 258 -24.45 20.62 7.62
C VAL A 258 -25.94 20.35 7.79
N LYS A 259 -26.81 21.07 7.05
CA LYS A 259 -28.27 20.91 7.10
C LYS A 259 -28.74 19.51 6.68
N ARG A 260 -28.18 18.93 5.61
CA ARG A 260 -28.59 17.58 5.12
C ARG A 260 -27.92 16.42 5.85
N SER A 261 -26.81 16.65 6.55
CA SER A 261 -26.00 15.59 7.19
C SER A 261 -26.70 14.89 8.37
N GLY A 262 -27.78 15.48 8.89
CA GLY A 262 -28.47 15.01 10.09
C GLY A 262 -27.76 15.36 11.41
N VAL A 263 -26.66 16.12 11.37
CA VAL A 263 -25.93 16.51 12.60
C VAL A 263 -26.76 17.41 13.52
N GLU A 264 -27.68 18.22 12.95
CA GLU A 264 -28.55 19.13 13.69
C GLU A 264 -29.52 18.42 14.66
N ALA A 265 -29.88 17.18 14.34
CA ALA A 265 -30.71 16.34 15.19
C ALA A 265 -29.90 15.59 16.25
N LYS A 266 -28.57 15.50 16.08
CA LYS A 266 -27.69 14.69 16.93
C LYS A 266 -26.82 15.51 17.88
N ALA A 267 -26.41 16.72 17.49
CA ALA A 267 -25.55 17.61 18.28
C ALA A 267 -26.32 18.88 18.68
N LYS A 268 -26.56 19.07 19.97
CA LYS A 268 -27.26 20.23 20.53
C LYS A 268 -26.36 21.46 20.71
N THR A 269 -25.04 21.27 20.68
CA THR A 269 -24.04 22.33 20.88
C THR A 269 -24.08 23.41 19.81
N ARG A 270 -24.61 23.11 18.61
CA ARG A 270 -24.65 24.02 17.45
C ARG A 270 -23.33 24.74 17.20
N THR A 271 -22.23 24.02 17.41
CA THR A 271 -20.88 24.55 17.24
C THR A 271 -20.13 23.72 16.21
N LEU A 272 -19.56 24.38 15.20
CA LEU A 272 -18.81 23.74 14.12
C LEU A 272 -17.35 24.16 14.15
N VAL A 273 -16.44 23.20 14.34
CA VAL A 273 -15.00 23.41 14.28
C VAL A 273 -14.51 23.26 12.85
N ILE A 274 -13.95 24.33 12.29
CA ILE A 274 -13.35 24.34 10.95
C ILE A 274 -11.83 24.21 11.02
N PRO A 275 -11.17 23.67 9.97
CA PRO A 275 -9.71 23.59 9.94
C PRO A 275 -9.07 24.99 9.97
N GLY A 276 -8.03 25.18 10.78
CA GLY A 276 -7.40 26.49 11.00
C GLY A 276 -6.77 27.11 9.75
N LYS A 277 -6.41 26.29 8.75
CA LYS A 277 -5.87 26.76 7.46
C LYS A 277 -6.90 27.49 6.60
N VAL A 278 -8.19 27.29 6.87
CA VAL A 278 -9.30 27.96 6.17
C VAL A 278 -10.07 28.89 7.09
N ALA A 279 -9.46 29.42 8.15
CA ALA A 279 -10.10 30.34 9.10
C ALA A 279 -10.85 31.52 8.45
N ARG A 280 -10.46 31.91 7.23
CA ARG A 280 -11.10 32.97 6.43
C ARG A 280 -12.56 32.68 6.06
N ILE A 281 -12.97 31.41 5.97
CA ILE A 281 -14.36 31.04 5.64
C ILE A 281 -15.30 31.17 6.85
N LYS A 282 -14.79 31.57 8.02
CA LYS A 282 -15.58 31.69 9.24
C LYS A 282 -16.79 32.61 9.07
N GLY A 283 -16.59 33.84 8.58
CA GLY A 283 -17.68 34.81 8.44
C GLY A 283 -18.76 34.33 7.47
N GLU A 284 -18.34 33.82 6.30
CA GLU A 284 -19.24 33.24 5.30
C GLU A 284 -20.07 32.07 5.88
N LEU A 285 -19.48 31.25 6.74
CA LEU A 285 -20.18 30.16 7.43
C LEU A 285 -21.14 30.65 8.51
N GLU A 286 -20.77 31.68 9.28
CA GLU A 286 -21.66 32.28 10.29
C GLU A 286 -22.91 32.88 9.63
N ASP A 287 -22.74 33.51 8.46
CA ASP A 287 -23.86 34.04 7.67
C ASP A 287 -24.73 32.92 7.07
N ALA A 288 -24.11 31.85 6.55
CA ALA A 288 -24.82 30.74 5.89
C ALA A 288 -25.48 29.75 6.86
N LEU A 289 -25.01 29.69 8.12
CA LEU A 289 -25.55 28.87 9.20
C LEU A 289 -25.99 29.71 10.41
N PRO A 290 -27.10 30.46 10.29
CA PRO A 290 -27.64 31.20 11.43
C PRO A 290 -27.90 30.28 12.63
N GLY A 291 -27.43 30.71 13.81
CA GLY A 291 -27.56 29.93 15.05
C GLY A 291 -26.46 28.88 15.27
N TRP A 292 -25.51 28.75 14.34
CA TRP A 292 -24.29 27.97 14.56
C TRP A 292 -23.12 28.86 14.97
N GLN A 293 -22.36 28.43 15.99
CA GLN A 293 -21.09 29.05 16.34
C GLN A 293 -19.96 28.41 15.55
N ILE A 294 -19.22 29.22 14.77
CA ILE A 294 -18.07 28.72 13.99
C ILE A 294 -16.77 28.94 14.76
N VAL A 295 -16.09 27.84 15.07
CA VAL A 295 -14.84 27.83 15.83
C VAL A 295 -13.68 27.46 14.91
N VAL A 296 -12.62 28.27 14.93
CA VAL A 296 -11.40 27.99 14.18
C VAL A 296 -10.58 26.98 14.99
N GLY A 297 -10.44 25.77 14.46
CA GLY A 297 -9.58 24.74 15.03
C GLY A 297 -8.10 24.96 14.70
N PRO A 298 -7.24 23.99 15.05
CA PRO A 298 -5.81 24.08 14.75
C PRO A 298 -5.53 24.05 13.24
N ARG A 299 -4.35 24.58 12.86
CA ARG A 299 -3.88 24.57 11.47
C ARG A 299 -3.42 23.18 11.03
N GLU A 300 -2.82 22.42 11.93
CA GLU A 300 -2.39 21.04 11.69
C GLU A 300 -3.24 20.08 12.51
N ALA A 301 -3.53 18.91 11.95
CA ALA A 301 -4.34 17.90 12.64
C ALA A 301 -3.65 17.33 13.88
N SER A 302 -2.31 17.33 13.92
CA SER A 302 -1.52 16.86 15.07
C SER A 302 -1.77 17.65 16.36
N ASP A 303 -2.36 18.85 16.26
CA ASP A 303 -2.70 19.68 17.42
C ASP A 303 -4.14 19.44 17.92
N ILE A 304 -4.94 18.65 17.20
CA ILE A 304 -6.30 18.24 17.60
C ILE A 304 -6.30 17.59 19.00
N PRO A 305 -5.35 16.69 19.35
CA PRO A 305 -5.33 16.05 20.66
C PRO A 305 -5.16 17.02 21.83
N ASN A 306 -4.46 18.14 21.61
CA ASN A 306 -4.28 19.19 22.61
C ASN A 306 -5.48 20.16 22.63
N PHE A 307 -6.08 20.42 21.48
CA PHE A 307 -7.20 21.36 21.33
C PHE A 307 -8.52 20.79 21.86
N LEU A 308 -8.86 19.55 21.50
CA LEU A 308 -10.21 19.00 21.72
C LEU A 308 -10.60 18.83 23.18
N PRO A 309 -9.75 18.34 24.10
CA PRO A 309 -10.16 18.16 25.50
C PRO A 309 -10.60 19.46 26.16
N GLY A 310 -9.82 20.53 25.98
CA GLY A 310 -10.15 21.84 26.52
C GLY A 310 -11.37 22.48 25.85
N PHE A 311 -11.54 22.24 24.54
CA PHE A 311 -12.72 22.71 23.81
C PHE A 311 -14.00 21.98 24.22
N ALA A 312 -13.97 20.65 24.31
CA ALA A 312 -15.12 19.84 24.69
C ALA A 312 -15.59 20.13 26.12
N ALA A 313 -14.67 20.45 27.04
CA ALA A 313 -15.03 20.90 28.39
C ALA A 313 -15.88 22.18 28.38
N LYS A 314 -15.59 23.13 27.46
CA LYS A 314 -16.35 24.37 27.32
C LYS A 314 -17.74 24.17 26.73
N LEU A 315 -17.97 23.08 25.98
CA LEU A 315 -19.29 22.75 25.41
C LEU A 315 -20.23 22.09 26.42
N ARG A 316 -19.72 21.61 27.55
CA ARG A 316 -20.49 20.95 28.60
C ARG A 316 -20.95 21.90 29.71
N ASN A 317 -20.33 23.08 29.78
CA ASN A 317 -20.64 24.15 30.73
C ASN A 317 -21.59 25.14 30.10
#